data_AF-A0AAN7H3U8-F1
#
_entry.id   AF-A0AAN7H3U8-F1
#
_cell.length_a   1.000
_cell.length_b   1.000
_cell.length_c   1.000
_cell.angle_alpha   90.00
_cell.angle_beta   90.00
_cell.angle_gamma   90.00
#
_symmetry.space_group_name_H-M   'P 1'
#
loop_
_entity.id
_entity.type
_entity.pdbx_description
1 polymer ?
#
loop_
_entity_poly.entity_id
_entity_poly.type
_entity_poly.pdbx_seq_one_letter_code
_entity_poly.pdbx_strand_id
1 'polypeptide(L)'
;MESLLSLAFDNLSSFDGSKIKKGLKQVEGLLAQICLSNPPNNNHRSSQQQSQLQSSQSRKGLSDLAPDPAFREFFKLQEGFEWNVAQRLLTTLDWLVVRGGDGHYDLLIVNALDLIQGVLLLHPPSKILFSRSVHMNLLLDLLEPINSPQIQSATIITLVVALLDVPQNMRVFEQLDGLLTITSLFKSRETGREVKFRLTEFLYFYLTPEIPPTQSQQQQQSPIKQSSSSKALVAVNGKESGGGGGGERGGATLSVETKKQFVERYLPGVVDELLKDLDTYKPFAGVLS
;
A
#
# COMPACT_ATOMS: atom_id res chain seq x y z
N MET A 1 1.53 8.98 -22.13
CA MET A 1 1.80 9.05 -20.67
C MET A 1 3.26 8.77 -20.37
N GLU A 2 3.84 7.72 -20.97
CA GLU A 2 5.27 7.37 -20.97
C GLU A 2 6.23 8.56 -20.99
N SER A 3 6.08 9.53 -21.90
CA SER A 3 6.96 10.72 -21.98
C SER A 3 6.96 11.60 -20.72
N LEU A 4 5.83 11.68 -20.01
CA LEU A 4 5.72 12.39 -18.73
C LEU A 4 6.42 11.59 -17.61
N LEU A 5 6.25 10.27 -17.60
CA LEU A 5 6.93 9.37 -16.68
C LEU A 5 8.45 9.37 -16.91
N SER A 6 8.91 9.37 -18.16
CA SER A 6 10.34 9.44 -18.51
C SER A 6 10.97 10.69 -17.93
N LEU A 7 10.38 11.86 -18.20
CA LEU A 7 10.89 13.12 -17.68
C LEU A 7 10.84 13.20 -16.15
N ALA A 8 9.82 12.59 -15.51
CA ALA A 8 9.77 12.47 -14.05
C ALA A 8 10.89 11.55 -13.53
N PHE A 9 11.12 10.42 -14.18
CA PHE A 9 12.08 9.40 -13.78
C PHE A 9 13.53 9.85 -13.98
N ASP A 10 13.83 10.64 -15.01
CA ASP A 10 15.12 11.31 -15.21
C ASP A 10 15.43 12.27 -14.05
N ASN A 11 14.41 12.99 -13.56
CA ASN A 11 14.53 13.90 -12.42
C ASN A 11 14.63 13.14 -11.07
N LEU A 12 13.85 12.07 -10.89
CA LEU A 12 13.88 11.20 -9.70
C LEU A 12 15.16 10.36 -9.57
N SER A 13 15.79 10.00 -10.69
CA SER A 13 17.05 9.26 -10.72
C SER A 13 18.28 10.17 -10.65
N SER A 14 18.08 11.48 -10.51
CA SER A 14 19.16 12.44 -10.36
C SER A 14 19.64 12.52 -8.91
N PHE A 15 20.93 12.83 -8.71
CA PHE A 15 21.54 12.97 -7.38
C PHE A 15 21.40 14.37 -6.76
N ASP A 16 20.48 15.18 -7.27
CA ASP A 16 20.23 16.56 -6.85
C ASP A 16 18.81 16.71 -6.28
N GLY A 17 18.71 17.14 -5.02
CA GLY A 17 17.43 17.37 -4.34
C GLY A 17 16.50 18.34 -5.08
N SER A 18 17.04 19.30 -5.84
CA SER A 18 16.22 20.25 -6.61
C SER A 18 15.49 19.57 -7.78
N LYS A 19 16.18 18.66 -8.48
CA LYS A 19 15.63 17.82 -9.53
C LYS A 19 14.73 16.72 -8.96
N ILE A 20 15.11 16.04 -7.87
CA ILE A 20 14.23 15.06 -7.22
C ILE A 20 12.90 15.70 -6.84
N LYS A 21 12.91 16.89 -6.22
CA LYS A 21 11.70 17.68 -5.91
C LYS A 21 10.84 17.98 -7.14
N LYS A 22 11.47 18.24 -8.29
CA LYS A 22 10.78 18.42 -9.58
C LYS A 22 10.17 17.10 -10.08
N GLY A 23 10.89 15.98 -9.99
CA GLY A 23 10.41 14.66 -10.35
C GLY A 23 9.21 14.21 -9.52
N LEU A 24 9.27 14.38 -8.19
CA LEU A 24 8.14 14.12 -7.28
C LEU A 24 6.91 14.94 -7.67
N LYS A 25 7.07 16.25 -7.93
CA LYS A 25 5.97 17.11 -8.41
C LYS A 25 5.41 16.71 -9.78
N GLN A 26 6.22 16.13 -10.65
CA GLN A 26 5.75 15.63 -11.95
C GLN A 26 4.90 14.36 -11.79
N VAL A 27 5.30 13.46 -10.88
CA VAL A 27 4.46 12.31 -10.48
C VAL A 27 3.17 12.79 -9.82
N GLU A 28 3.25 13.67 -8.82
CA GLU A 28 2.10 14.28 -8.13
C GLU A 28 1.08 14.86 -9.13
N GLY A 29 1.55 15.68 -10.07
CA GLY A 29 0.70 16.28 -11.11
C GLY A 29 0.03 15.25 -12.03
N LEU A 30 0.72 14.15 -12.36
CA LEU A 30 0.15 13.06 -13.14
C LEU A 30 -0.96 12.31 -12.37
N LEU A 31 -0.70 11.96 -11.10
CA LEU A 31 -1.69 11.28 -10.26
C LEU A 31 -2.91 12.18 -10.01
N ALA A 32 -2.70 13.49 -9.79
CA ALA A 32 -3.77 14.47 -9.63
C ALA A 32 -4.66 14.55 -10.90
N GLN A 33 -4.08 14.57 -12.10
CA GLN A 33 -4.85 14.57 -13.35
C GLN A 33 -5.71 13.31 -13.54
N ILE A 34 -5.26 12.16 -13.06
CA ILE A 34 -6.03 10.91 -13.08
C ILE A 34 -7.21 11.00 -12.09
N CYS A 35 -6.97 11.44 -10.86
CA CYS A 35 -7.96 11.47 -9.78
C CYS A 35 -9.01 12.59 -9.88
N LEU A 36 -8.75 13.65 -10.64
CA LEU A 36 -9.63 14.81 -10.75
C LEU A 36 -10.56 14.72 -11.97
N SER A 37 -11.81 15.15 -11.79
CA SER A 37 -12.77 15.26 -12.90
C SER A 37 -12.34 16.37 -13.87
N ASN A 38 -12.13 16.02 -15.13
CA ASN A 38 -12.06 17.03 -16.18
C ASN A 38 -13.40 17.76 -16.23
N PRO A 39 -13.41 19.11 -16.28
CA PRO A 39 -14.65 19.83 -16.52
C PRO A 39 -15.23 19.39 -17.88
N PRO A 40 -16.57 19.28 -18.02
CA PRO A 40 -17.18 18.98 -19.30
C PRO A 40 -16.73 20.02 -20.32
N ASN A 41 -16.28 19.54 -21.49
CA ASN A 41 -15.63 20.36 -22.51
C ASN A 41 -16.65 21.29 -23.20
N ASN A 42 -17.01 22.37 -22.52
CA ASN A 42 -18.04 23.30 -22.95
C ASN A 42 -17.44 24.27 -23.99
N ASN A 43 -17.34 23.78 -25.23
CA ASN A 43 -17.03 24.62 -26.38
C ASN A 43 -17.98 25.83 -26.39
N HIS A 44 -17.39 27.01 -26.59
CA HIS A 44 -17.97 28.36 -26.43
C HIS A 44 -18.11 28.88 -24.99
N ARG A 45 -17.09 29.66 -24.55
CA ARG A 45 -17.30 31.09 -24.28
C ARG A 45 -16.00 31.91 -24.29
N SER A 46 -16.01 32.90 -25.18
CA SER A 46 -15.26 34.16 -25.21
C SER A 46 -14.30 34.48 -24.05
N SER A 47 -13.07 34.78 -24.43
CA SER A 47 -12.03 35.44 -23.62
C SER A 47 -12.48 36.81 -23.10
N GLN A 48 -12.89 36.90 -21.82
CA GLN A 48 -12.75 38.05 -20.90
C GLN A 48 -13.45 37.80 -19.55
N GLN A 49 -12.84 36.98 -18.68
CA GLN A 49 -13.06 37.01 -17.22
C GLN A 49 -12.05 36.10 -16.53
N GLN A 50 -10.80 36.56 -16.44
CA GLN A 50 -9.69 35.82 -15.83
C GLN A 50 -9.46 36.28 -14.39
N SER A 51 -10.46 36.06 -13.52
CA SER A 51 -10.40 36.35 -12.08
C SER A 51 -11.47 35.55 -11.33
N GLN A 52 -11.08 34.91 -10.23
CA GLN A 52 -11.96 34.31 -9.20
C GLN A 52 -12.85 33.10 -9.58
N LEU A 53 -12.31 32.10 -10.27
CA LEU A 53 -12.89 30.75 -10.28
C LEU A 53 -11.85 29.68 -9.89
N GLN A 54 -11.52 29.62 -8.60
CA GLN A 54 -11.05 28.38 -7.96
C GLN A 54 -12.22 27.41 -7.83
N SER A 55 -12.74 26.96 -8.99
CA SER A 55 -13.84 26.00 -9.04
C SER A 55 -13.37 24.65 -8.51
N SER A 56 -14.08 24.13 -7.53
CA SER A 56 -13.83 22.83 -6.91
C SER A 56 -13.96 21.71 -7.94
N GLN A 57 -12.82 21.27 -8.50
CA GLN A 57 -12.78 20.06 -9.30
C GLN A 57 -13.24 18.88 -8.44
N SER A 58 -14.34 18.24 -8.84
CA SER A 58 -14.88 17.08 -8.14
C SER A 58 -13.87 15.93 -8.22
N ARG A 59 -13.43 15.44 -7.06
CA ARG A 59 -12.61 14.24 -6.97
C ARG A 59 -13.46 13.04 -7.40
N LYS A 60 -12.91 12.19 -8.28
CA LYS A 60 -13.55 10.93 -8.67
C LYS A 60 -13.49 9.94 -7.49
N GLY A 61 -14.52 9.13 -7.30
CA GLY A 61 -14.39 7.92 -6.47
C GLY A 61 -13.49 6.90 -7.15
N LEU A 62 -12.88 5.97 -6.41
CA LEU A 62 -12.05 4.91 -7.03
C LEU A 62 -12.87 4.05 -8.03
N SER A 63 -14.16 3.86 -7.76
CA SER A 63 -15.13 3.23 -8.68
C SER A 63 -15.19 3.91 -10.05
N ASP A 64 -15.03 5.23 -10.07
CA ASP A 64 -15.25 6.08 -11.25
C ASP A 64 -13.98 6.19 -12.10
N LEU A 65 -12.83 5.69 -11.59
CA LEU A 65 -11.56 5.63 -12.31
C LEU A 65 -11.50 4.45 -13.29
N ALA A 66 -12.11 3.31 -12.96
CA ALA A 66 -12.09 2.10 -13.79
C ALA A 66 -12.50 2.29 -15.28
N PRO A 67 -13.46 3.16 -15.65
CA PRO A 67 -13.75 3.47 -17.05
C PRO A 67 -12.83 4.54 -17.70
N ASP A 68 -12.04 5.29 -16.92
CA ASP A 68 -11.24 6.40 -17.43
C ASP A 68 -10.06 5.90 -18.30
N PRO A 69 -9.94 6.33 -19.57
CA PRO A 69 -8.84 5.94 -20.44
C PRO A 69 -7.45 6.32 -19.90
N ALA A 70 -7.32 7.44 -19.18
CA ALA A 70 -6.05 7.88 -18.58
C ALA A 70 -5.67 6.98 -17.40
N PHE A 71 -6.64 6.59 -16.56
CA PHE A 71 -6.41 5.62 -15.49
C PHE A 71 -6.01 4.25 -16.04
N ARG A 72 -6.70 3.76 -17.08
CA ARG A 72 -6.37 2.46 -17.72
C ARG A 72 -4.97 2.42 -18.30
N GLU A 73 -4.54 3.48 -18.99
CA GLU A 73 -3.19 3.57 -19.52
C GLU A 73 -2.15 3.70 -18.41
N PHE A 74 -2.43 4.46 -17.34
CA PHE A 74 -1.58 4.50 -16.15
C PHE A 74 -1.41 3.11 -15.54
N PHE A 75 -2.51 2.42 -15.26
CA PHE A 75 -2.55 1.10 -14.66
C PHE A 75 -1.74 0.09 -15.49
N LYS A 76 -1.99 0.04 -16.80
CA LYS A 76 -1.24 -0.80 -17.75
C LYS A 76 0.27 -0.52 -17.73
N LEU A 77 0.68 0.75 -17.61
CA LEU A 77 2.09 1.12 -17.47
C LEU A 77 2.68 0.67 -16.12
N GLN A 78 1.89 0.59 -15.05
CA GLN A 78 2.37 0.14 -13.74
C GLN A 78 2.64 -1.37 -13.66
N GLU A 79 2.00 -2.19 -14.51
CA GLU A 79 2.31 -3.62 -14.66
C GLU A 79 3.73 -3.85 -15.25
N GLY A 80 4.28 -2.87 -15.97
CA GLY A 80 5.62 -2.94 -16.57
C GLY A 80 6.72 -2.43 -15.62
N PHE A 81 7.85 -3.14 -15.54
CA PHE A 81 8.99 -2.73 -14.70
C PHE A 81 9.62 -1.38 -15.11
N GLU A 82 9.50 -0.99 -16.39
CA GLU A 82 10.06 0.25 -16.92
C GLU A 82 9.35 1.50 -16.38
N TRP A 83 8.02 1.41 -16.22
CA TRP A 83 7.13 2.54 -15.94
C TRP A 83 6.44 2.45 -14.57
N ASN A 84 6.76 1.45 -13.75
CA ASN A 84 6.25 1.31 -12.38
C ASN A 84 6.79 2.44 -11.47
N VAL A 85 5.89 3.37 -11.13
CA VAL A 85 6.18 4.55 -10.31
C VAL A 85 6.49 4.17 -8.87
N ALA A 86 5.81 3.17 -8.29
CA ALA A 86 6.07 2.75 -6.91
C ALA A 86 7.50 2.21 -6.74
N GLN A 87 7.97 1.39 -7.69
CA GLN A 87 9.35 0.91 -7.71
C GLN A 87 10.35 2.07 -7.86
N ARG A 88 10.08 3.04 -8.75
CA ARG A 88 10.95 4.21 -8.93
C ARG A 88 11.01 5.08 -7.66
N LEU A 89 9.86 5.32 -7.03
CA LEU A 89 9.77 6.08 -5.77
C LEU A 89 10.49 5.37 -4.62
N LEU A 90 10.42 4.04 -4.52
CA LEU A 90 11.19 3.28 -3.54
C LEU A 90 12.71 3.42 -3.75
N THR A 91 13.20 3.41 -5.00
CA THR A 91 14.62 3.68 -5.31
C THR A 91 15.03 5.11 -4.93
N THR A 92 14.16 6.10 -5.17
CA THR A 92 14.42 7.49 -4.74
C THR A 92 14.37 7.61 -3.22
N LEU A 93 13.46 6.92 -2.52
CA LEU A 93 13.32 6.94 -1.07
C LEU A 93 14.56 6.36 -0.38
N ASP A 94 15.03 5.19 -0.82
CA ASP A 94 16.28 4.57 -0.37
C ASP A 94 17.46 5.55 -0.43
N TRP A 95 17.63 6.22 -1.57
CA TRP A 95 18.66 7.24 -1.74
C TRP A 95 18.51 8.44 -0.81
N LEU A 96 17.27 8.92 -0.61
CA LEU A 96 16.99 10.06 0.27
C LEU A 96 17.29 9.73 1.74
N VAL A 97 17.02 8.50 2.18
CA VAL A 97 17.33 8.01 3.53
C VAL A 97 18.84 7.90 3.73
N VAL A 98 19.57 7.23 2.82
CA VAL A 98 21.02 7.04 2.92
C VAL A 98 21.79 8.38 2.97
N ARG A 99 21.23 9.46 2.41
CA ARG A 99 21.84 10.81 2.43
C ARG A 99 21.13 11.81 3.34
N GLY A 100 20.12 11.37 4.11
CA GLY A 100 19.19 12.22 4.86
C GLY A 100 19.66 12.69 6.23
N GLY A 101 20.85 12.30 6.68
CA GLY A 101 21.27 12.39 8.10
C GLY A 101 21.15 13.76 8.80
N ASP A 102 21.20 14.88 8.07
CA ASP A 102 21.05 16.23 8.62
C ASP A 102 19.61 16.80 8.49
N GLY A 103 18.63 15.97 8.17
CA GLY A 103 17.22 16.36 7.96
C GLY A 103 16.93 17.15 6.68
N HIS A 104 17.95 17.37 5.84
CA HIS A 104 17.84 18.19 4.62
C HIS A 104 16.83 17.66 3.59
N TYR A 105 16.54 16.35 3.65
CA TYR A 105 15.66 15.66 2.72
C TYR A 105 14.30 15.27 3.31
N ASP A 106 13.99 15.61 4.56
CA ASP A 106 12.75 15.22 5.25
C ASP A 106 11.47 15.50 4.43
N LEU A 107 11.38 16.71 3.87
CA LEU A 107 10.24 17.09 3.03
C LEU A 107 10.16 16.26 1.74
N LEU A 108 11.29 15.80 1.19
CA LEU A 108 11.29 14.92 0.01
C LEU A 108 10.94 13.48 0.39
N ILE A 109 11.36 13.01 1.56
CA ILE A 109 11.02 11.70 2.12
C ILE A 109 9.50 11.62 2.36
N VAL A 110 8.91 12.60 3.04
CA VAL A 110 7.45 12.68 3.26
C VAL A 110 6.69 12.72 1.92
N ASN A 111 7.09 13.58 0.98
CA ASN A 111 6.45 13.63 -0.34
C ASN A 111 6.59 12.29 -1.12
N ALA A 112 7.70 11.58 -1.00
CA ALA A 112 7.88 10.28 -1.63
C ALA A 112 6.98 9.22 -1.01
N LEU A 113 6.84 9.20 0.33
CA LEU A 113 5.92 8.32 1.06
C LEU A 113 4.46 8.57 0.67
N ASP A 114 4.02 9.83 0.59
CA ASP A 114 2.66 10.19 0.18
C ASP A 114 2.36 9.80 -1.27
N LEU A 115 3.33 9.93 -2.17
CA LEU A 115 3.19 9.44 -3.55
C LEU A 115 3.20 7.91 -3.64
N ILE A 116 3.98 7.21 -2.79
CA ILE A 116 3.92 5.75 -2.68
C ILE A 116 2.51 5.33 -2.24
N GLN A 117 1.96 5.93 -1.17
CA GLN A 117 0.57 5.67 -0.74
C GLN A 117 -0.42 5.84 -1.90
N GLY A 118 -0.35 6.97 -2.61
CA GLY A 118 -1.23 7.25 -3.75
C GLY A 118 -1.13 6.22 -4.88
N VAL A 119 0.09 5.82 -5.26
CA VAL A 119 0.31 4.81 -6.31
C VAL A 119 -0.17 3.42 -5.86
N LEU A 120 0.03 3.04 -4.59
CA LEU A 120 -0.43 1.74 -4.08
C LEU A 120 -1.97 1.64 -3.98
N LEU A 121 -2.67 2.76 -3.81
CA LEU A 121 -4.13 2.81 -3.85
C LEU A 121 -4.67 2.79 -5.29
N LEU A 122 -3.98 3.45 -6.23
CA LEU A 122 -4.35 3.46 -7.66
C LEU A 122 -3.97 2.17 -8.40
N HIS A 123 -2.90 1.51 -7.97
CA HIS A 123 -2.40 0.25 -8.52
C HIS A 123 -2.09 -0.75 -7.39
N PRO A 124 -3.13 -1.43 -6.84
CA PRO A 124 -2.96 -2.43 -5.79
C PRO A 124 -1.92 -3.53 -6.09
N PRO A 125 -1.70 -4.01 -7.33
CA PRO A 125 -0.64 -4.99 -7.60
C PRO A 125 0.76 -4.51 -7.21
N SER A 126 1.04 -3.19 -7.23
CA SER A 126 2.33 -2.65 -6.76
C SER A 126 2.62 -2.92 -5.29
N LYS A 127 1.62 -3.29 -4.47
CA LYS A 127 1.85 -3.69 -3.07
C LYS A 127 2.76 -4.92 -2.98
N ILE A 128 2.86 -5.77 -4.01
CA ILE A 128 3.77 -6.93 -4.03
C ILE A 128 5.25 -6.53 -3.86
N LEU A 129 5.62 -5.28 -4.12
CA LEU A 129 6.97 -4.78 -3.87
C LEU A 129 7.39 -4.96 -2.39
N PHE A 130 6.45 -4.84 -1.45
CA PHE A 130 6.69 -4.98 -0.01
C PHE A 130 6.72 -6.43 0.49
N SER A 131 6.51 -7.41 -0.40
CA SER A 131 6.79 -8.82 -0.09
C SER A 131 8.31 -9.11 -0.04
N ARG A 132 9.15 -8.13 -0.44
CA ARG A 132 10.61 -8.19 -0.37
C ARG A 132 11.08 -7.51 0.91
N SER A 133 11.86 -8.22 1.72
CA SER A 133 12.36 -7.71 3.00
C SER A 133 13.14 -6.39 2.88
N VAL A 134 13.84 -6.15 1.77
CA VAL A 134 14.57 -4.89 1.53
C VAL A 134 13.63 -3.68 1.53
N HIS A 135 12.49 -3.75 0.82
CA HIS A 135 11.55 -2.63 0.77
C HIS A 135 10.72 -2.49 2.06
N MET A 136 10.50 -3.59 2.79
CA MET A 136 9.84 -3.53 4.10
C MET A 136 10.78 -2.93 5.15
N ASN A 137 12.05 -3.34 5.19
CA ASN A 137 13.05 -2.75 6.08
C ASN A 137 13.21 -1.25 5.82
N LEU A 138 13.24 -0.79 4.56
CA LEU A 138 13.28 0.65 4.26
C LEU A 138 12.13 1.43 4.94
N LEU A 139 10.94 0.85 5.11
CA LEU A 139 9.87 1.46 5.90
C LEU A 139 10.05 1.30 7.41
N LEU A 140 10.67 0.23 7.90
CA LEU A 140 10.95 0.05 9.33
C LEU A 140 12.08 0.97 9.82
N ASP A 141 13.13 1.16 9.01
CA ASP A 141 14.26 2.05 9.29
C ASP A 141 13.79 3.52 9.39
N LEU A 142 12.80 3.91 8.59
CA LEU A 142 12.12 5.21 8.66
C LEU A 142 11.29 5.44 9.95
N LEU A 143 11.01 4.38 10.73
CA LEU A 143 10.38 4.48 12.06
C LEU A 143 11.39 4.73 13.19
N GLU A 144 12.69 4.72 12.92
CA GLU A 144 13.69 4.92 13.97
C GLU A 144 13.52 6.29 14.68
N PRO A 145 13.81 6.38 16.00
CA PRO A 145 13.66 7.63 16.77
C PRO A 145 14.48 8.82 16.28
N ILE A 146 15.49 8.61 15.43
CA ILE A 146 16.29 9.67 14.80
C ILE A 146 15.50 10.46 13.74
N ASN A 147 14.51 9.83 13.11
CA ASN A 147 13.70 10.46 12.07
C ASN A 147 12.65 11.41 12.65
N SER A 148 12.29 12.45 11.89
CA SER A 148 11.32 13.45 12.36
C SER A 148 9.90 12.83 12.54
N PRO A 149 9.07 13.37 13.46
CA PRO A 149 7.70 12.89 13.69
C PRO A 149 6.82 12.85 12.44
N GLN A 150 7.08 13.74 11.47
CA GLN A 150 6.41 13.79 10.17
C GLN A 150 6.77 12.58 9.30
N ILE A 151 8.06 12.22 9.23
CA ILE A 151 8.52 11.01 8.53
C ILE A 151 7.91 9.78 9.18
N GLN A 152 8.00 9.64 10.50
CA GLN A 152 7.44 8.49 11.23
C GLN A 152 5.93 8.36 10.96
N SER A 153 5.19 9.47 11.01
CA SER A 153 3.74 9.49 10.76
C SER A 153 3.37 9.09 9.33
N ALA A 154 4.05 9.66 8.31
CA ALA A 154 3.85 9.30 6.90
C ALA A 154 4.24 7.83 6.63
N THR A 155 5.28 7.33 7.30
CA THR A 155 5.74 5.95 7.20
C THR A 155 4.73 4.96 7.77
N ILE A 156 4.13 5.26 8.94
CA ILE A 156 3.07 4.44 9.52
C ILE A 156 1.86 4.34 8.58
N ILE A 157 1.44 5.45 7.97
CA ILE A 157 0.34 5.45 7.00
C ILE A 157 0.72 4.64 5.75
N THR A 158 1.97 4.79 5.26
CA THR A 158 2.50 4.02 4.13
C THR A 158 2.52 2.52 4.42
N LEU A 159 2.88 2.10 5.64
CA LEU A 159 2.77 0.73 6.11
C LEU A 159 1.31 0.25 6.09
N VAL A 160 0.34 1.00 6.61
CA VAL A 160 -1.09 0.61 6.54
C VAL A 160 -1.49 0.36 5.08
N VAL A 161 -1.17 1.27 4.15
CA VAL A 161 -1.53 1.11 2.73
C VAL A 161 -0.84 -0.11 2.10
N ALA A 162 0.44 -0.35 2.39
CA ALA A 162 1.22 -1.48 1.87
C ALA A 162 0.78 -2.85 2.43
N LEU A 163 0.25 -2.88 3.66
CA LEU A 163 -0.20 -4.10 4.35
C LEU A 163 -1.69 -4.41 4.12
N LEU A 164 -2.52 -3.40 3.86
CA LEU A 164 -3.97 -3.54 3.68
C LEU A 164 -4.32 -4.50 2.54
N ASP A 165 -5.16 -5.50 2.83
CA ASP A 165 -5.59 -6.59 1.94
C ASP A 165 -4.45 -7.44 1.35
N VAL A 166 -3.24 -7.39 1.92
CA VAL A 166 -2.08 -8.21 1.48
C VAL A 166 -1.47 -8.97 2.66
N PRO A 167 -2.07 -10.13 3.06
CA PRO A 167 -1.56 -10.96 4.14
C PRO A 167 -0.08 -11.30 4.01
N GLN A 168 0.42 -11.56 2.79
CA GLN A 168 1.84 -11.83 2.52
C GLN A 168 2.77 -10.72 3.01
N ASN A 169 2.42 -9.45 2.76
CA ASN A 169 3.21 -8.31 3.23
C ASN A 169 3.16 -8.22 4.77
N MET A 170 2.02 -8.54 5.37
CA MET A 170 1.88 -8.56 6.83
C MET A 170 2.73 -9.67 7.47
N ARG A 171 2.84 -10.85 6.83
CA ARG A 171 3.78 -11.89 7.27
C ARG A 171 5.24 -11.40 7.20
N VAL A 172 5.62 -10.65 6.15
CA VAL A 172 6.99 -10.12 5.99
C VAL A 172 7.29 -9.03 7.03
N PHE A 173 6.34 -8.12 7.28
CA PHE A 173 6.44 -7.12 8.34
C PHE A 173 6.65 -7.76 9.73
N GLU A 174 5.89 -8.81 10.06
CA GLU A 174 6.06 -9.52 11.34
C GLU A 174 7.38 -10.31 11.43
N GLN A 175 7.84 -10.91 10.34
CA GLN A 175 9.13 -11.63 10.28
C GLN A 175 10.34 -10.71 10.44
N LEU A 176 10.18 -9.40 10.22
CA LEU A 176 11.21 -8.38 10.36
C LEU A 176 11.05 -7.59 11.67
N ASP A 177 10.42 -8.21 12.68
CA ASP A 177 10.15 -7.62 14.00
C ASP A 177 9.38 -6.27 13.94
N GLY A 178 8.67 -5.98 12.84
CA GLY A 178 7.98 -4.70 12.66
C GLY A 178 6.95 -4.39 13.75
N LEU A 179 6.32 -5.42 14.34
CA LEU A 179 5.43 -5.25 15.48
C LEU A 179 6.18 -4.87 16.77
N LEU A 180 7.40 -5.38 16.97
CA LEU A 180 8.28 -4.93 18.06
C LEU A 180 8.68 -3.46 17.85
N THR A 181 8.99 -3.04 16.61
CA THR A 181 9.30 -1.64 16.27
C THR A 181 8.13 -0.71 16.58
N ILE A 182 6.93 -1.00 16.05
CA ILE A 182 5.69 -0.23 16.30
C ILE A 182 5.38 -0.14 17.80
N THR A 183 5.41 -1.26 18.52
CA THR A 183 5.05 -1.29 19.94
C THR A 183 6.12 -0.65 20.84
N SER A 184 7.40 -0.71 20.46
CA SER A 184 8.48 -0.02 21.17
C SER A 184 8.41 1.50 20.99
N LEU A 185 8.14 1.97 19.77
CA LEU A 185 7.88 3.39 19.51
C LEU A 185 6.62 3.87 20.26
N PHE A 186 5.57 3.05 20.33
CA PHE A 186 4.36 3.38 21.10
C PHE A 186 4.63 3.51 22.62
N LYS A 187 5.43 2.61 23.19
CA LYS A 187 5.83 2.62 24.60
C LYS A 187 6.76 3.78 24.97
N SER A 188 7.61 4.24 24.05
CA SER A 188 8.57 5.31 24.34
C SER A 188 7.87 6.57 24.85
N ARG A 189 8.46 7.22 25.86
CA ARG A 189 7.95 8.49 26.40
C ARG A 189 8.36 9.70 25.55
N GLU A 190 9.35 9.52 24.67
CA GLU A 190 9.88 10.55 23.78
C GLU A 190 9.02 10.71 22.51
N THR A 191 8.29 9.66 22.14
CA THR A 191 7.41 9.67 20.96
C THR A 191 6.26 10.66 21.13
N GLY A 192 6.22 11.64 20.23
CA GLY A 192 5.22 12.71 20.23
C GLY A 192 3.78 12.22 20.04
N ARG A 193 2.82 13.03 20.52
CA ARG A 193 1.38 12.70 20.51
C ARG A 193 0.84 12.35 19.12
N GLU A 194 1.31 13.04 18.08
CA GLU A 194 0.91 12.81 16.69
C GLU A 194 1.30 11.39 16.22
N VAL A 195 2.56 11.00 16.43
CA VAL A 195 3.05 9.67 16.08
C VAL A 195 2.32 8.60 16.91
N LYS A 196 2.08 8.83 18.22
CA LYS A 196 1.29 7.91 19.04
C LYS A 196 -0.13 7.70 18.55
N PHE A 197 -0.76 8.75 18.01
CA PHE A 197 -2.09 8.63 17.39
C PHE A 197 -2.03 7.73 16.15
N ARG A 198 -1.05 7.93 15.26
CA ARG A 198 -0.83 7.05 14.08
C ARG A 198 -0.50 5.61 14.46
N LEU A 199 0.30 5.39 15.51
CA LEU A 199 0.59 4.05 16.04
C LEU A 199 -0.67 3.37 16.60
N THR A 200 -1.59 4.13 17.21
CA THR A 200 -2.88 3.60 17.67
C THR A 200 -3.77 3.20 16.49
N GLU A 201 -3.87 4.05 15.45
CA GLU A 201 -4.57 3.71 14.20
C GLU A 201 -3.98 2.44 13.55
N PHE A 202 -2.65 2.31 13.52
CA PHE A 202 -1.97 1.10 13.03
C PHE A 202 -2.31 -0.14 13.86
N LEU A 203 -2.36 -0.05 15.19
CA LEU A 203 -2.73 -1.17 16.05
C LEU A 203 -4.19 -1.59 15.86
N TYR A 204 -5.12 -0.64 15.67
CA TYR A 204 -6.51 -0.96 15.29
C TYR A 204 -6.61 -1.62 13.92
N PHE A 205 -5.88 -1.14 12.92
CA PHE A 205 -5.75 -1.79 11.62
C PHE A 205 -5.18 -3.22 11.76
N TYR A 206 -4.11 -3.39 12.54
CA TYR A 206 -3.48 -4.69 12.74
C TYR A 206 -4.40 -5.69 13.46
N LEU A 207 -5.23 -5.25 14.41
CA LEU A 207 -6.19 -6.12 15.11
C LEU A 207 -7.47 -6.39 14.30
N THR A 208 -7.66 -5.72 13.15
CA THR A 208 -8.77 -6.00 12.23
C THR A 208 -8.49 -7.29 11.41
N PRO A 209 -9.52 -8.08 11.03
CA PRO A 209 -9.35 -9.23 10.13
C PRO A 209 -8.67 -8.85 8.80
N GLU A 210 -7.71 -9.65 8.35
CA GLU A 210 -6.90 -9.36 7.15
C GLU A 210 -7.65 -9.56 5.81
N ILE A 211 -8.78 -10.27 5.84
CA ILE A 211 -9.66 -10.51 4.69
C ILE A 211 -11.12 -10.41 5.19
N PRO A 212 -12.03 -9.72 4.47
CA PRO A 212 -13.44 -9.69 4.83
C PRO A 212 -14.07 -11.10 4.78
N PRO A 213 -15.00 -11.43 5.70
CA PRO A 213 -15.50 -12.80 5.91
C PRO A 213 -16.22 -13.42 4.71
N THR A 214 -16.58 -12.63 3.70
CA THR A 214 -17.26 -13.07 2.47
C THR A 214 -16.37 -13.96 1.58
N GLN A 215 -15.05 -13.79 1.59
CA GLN A 215 -14.14 -14.54 0.71
C GLN A 215 -13.80 -15.94 1.25
N SER A 216 -13.75 -16.11 2.58
CA SER A 216 -13.33 -17.36 3.23
C SER A 216 -14.31 -18.52 3.03
N GLN A 217 -15.57 -18.26 2.67
CA GLN A 217 -16.57 -19.32 2.44
C GLN A 217 -16.57 -19.90 1.02
N GLN A 218 -16.03 -19.19 0.02
CA GLN A 218 -16.10 -19.65 -1.38
C GLN A 218 -15.02 -20.68 -1.75
N GLN A 219 -13.93 -20.80 -0.98
CA GLN A 219 -12.86 -21.76 -1.27
C GLN A 219 -13.10 -23.19 -0.73
N GLN A 220 -14.20 -23.43 0.01
CA GLN A 220 -14.51 -24.77 0.57
C GLN A 220 -15.61 -25.55 -0.14
N GLN A 221 -16.19 -25.03 -1.24
CA GLN A 221 -17.23 -25.74 -2.00
C GLN A 221 -16.85 -25.91 -3.47
N SER A 222 -15.98 -26.91 -3.73
CA SER A 222 -15.87 -27.54 -5.05
C SER A 222 -17.08 -28.47 -5.25
N PRO A 223 -18.05 -28.17 -6.15
CA PRO A 223 -19.17 -29.05 -6.37
C PRO A 223 -18.71 -30.28 -7.17
N ILE A 224 -18.72 -31.44 -6.52
CA ILE A 224 -18.50 -32.75 -7.15
C ILE A 224 -19.63 -33.00 -8.16
N LYS A 225 -19.39 -32.68 -9.44
CA LYS A 225 -20.31 -33.01 -10.53
C LYS A 225 -20.16 -34.49 -10.91
N GLN A 226 -21.00 -35.33 -10.31
CA GLN A 226 -21.22 -36.69 -10.80
C GLN A 226 -21.90 -36.66 -12.17
N SER A 227 -21.29 -37.31 -13.16
CA SER A 227 -21.90 -37.61 -14.46
C SER A 227 -21.30 -38.91 -14.99
N SER A 228 -22.10 -39.97 -15.04
CA SER A 228 -21.65 -41.32 -15.45
C SER A 228 -22.44 -41.84 -16.65
N SER A 229 -21.77 -41.99 -17.79
CA SER A 229 -21.83 -43.18 -18.68
C SER A 229 -20.87 -42.95 -19.88
N SER A 230 -19.79 -43.73 -20.02
CA SER A 230 -19.70 -44.99 -20.82
C SER A 230 -19.80 -44.74 -22.34
N LYS A 231 -18.86 -45.08 -23.24
CA LYS A 231 -17.63 -45.94 -23.25
C LYS A 231 -16.63 -45.32 -24.29
N ALA A 232 -15.42 -45.82 -24.63
CA ALA A 232 -14.68 -47.03 -24.29
C ALA A 232 -13.13 -46.87 -24.45
N LEU A 233 -12.37 -47.61 -23.63
CA LEU A 233 -11.10 -48.33 -23.90
C LEU A 233 -10.13 -47.90 -25.03
N VAL A 234 -8.92 -47.43 -24.64
CA VAL A 234 -7.64 -48.10 -24.97
C VAL A 234 -6.74 -48.00 -23.73
N ALA A 235 -6.02 -49.07 -23.38
CA ALA A 235 -5.14 -49.12 -22.22
C ALA A 235 -3.66 -49.18 -22.64
N VAL A 236 -2.80 -48.40 -21.97
CA VAL A 236 -1.36 -48.68 -21.86
C VAL A 236 -0.96 -48.48 -20.39
N ASN A 237 -0.18 -49.42 -19.88
CA ASN A 237 0.20 -49.56 -18.48
C ASN A 237 1.50 -48.78 -18.21
N GLY A 238 1.52 -47.91 -17.20
CA GLY A 238 2.69 -47.08 -16.85
C GLY A 238 2.68 -46.75 -15.37
N LYS A 239 3.42 -47.53 -14.59
CA LYS A 239 3.45 -47.50 -13.12
C LYS A 239 4.68 -46.74 -12.66
N GLU A 240 4.52 -45.50 -12.19
CA GLU A 240 5.61 -44.81 -11.50
C GLU A 240 5.11 -43.89 -10.38
N SER A 241 5.99 -43.67 -9.40
CA SER A 241 5.64 -43.20 -8.06
C SER A 241 6.43 -41.94 -7.70
N GLY A 242 5.72 -40.93 -7.20
CA GLY A 242 6.28 -39.82 -6.43
C GLY A 242 6.68 -38.59 -7.23
N GLY A 243 6.69 -37.45 -6.51
CA GLY A 243 7.45 -36.26 -6.92
C GLY A 243 6.64 -35.02 -7.31
N GLY A 244 6.38 -34.16 -6.34
CA GLY A 244 6.80 -32.75 -6.42
C GLY A 244 6.10 -31.77 -7.38
N GLY A 245 5.23 -30.95 -6.80
CA GLY A 245 4.88 -29.60 -7.25
C GLY A 245 4.06 -28.94 -6.13
N GLY A 246 4.49 -27.89 -5.44
CA GLY A 246 5.33 -26.78 -5.88
C GLY A 246 4.41 -25.71 -6.48
N GLY A 247 4.09 -24.60 -5.81
CA GLY A 247 4.52 -24.18 -4.48
C GLY A 247 4.28 -22.68 -4.27
N GLU A 248 3.04 -22.28 -4.00
CA GLU A 248 2.72 -20.89 -3.67
C GLU A 248 2.70 -20.69 -2.16
N ARG A 249 3.76 -20.09 -1.62
CA ARG A 249 3.78 -19.55 -0.25
C ARG A 249 2.97 -18.25 -0.18
N GLY A 250 1.68 -18.32 -0.49
CA GLY A 250 0.74 -17.29 -0.09
C GLY A 250 0.80 -17.16 1.42
N GLY A 251 1.08 -15.96 1.93
CA GLY A 251 1.20 -15.75 3.37
C GLY A 251 -0.13 -16.07 4.06
N ALA A 252 -0.16 -17.14 4.85
CA ALA A 252 -1.40 -17.62 5.44
C ALA A 252 -2.04 -16.55 6.33
N THR A 253 -3.31 -16.24 6.06
CA THR A 253 -4.09 -15.28 6.84
C THR A 253 -4.13 -15.68 8.30
N LEU A 254 -3.81 -14.75 9.21
CA LEU A 254 -3.90 -15.01 10.65
C LEU A 254 -5.29 -14.65 11.21
N SER A 255 -5.70 -15.42 12.22
CA SER A 255 -6.87 -15.09 13.02
C SER A 255 -6.60 -13.86 13.91
N VAL A 256 -7.65 -13.09 14.21
CA VAL A 256 -7.56 -11.94 15.15
C VAL A 256 -7.01 -12.39 16.51
N GLU A 257 -7.36 -13.58 16.98
CA GLU A 257 -6.85 -14.15 18.24
C GLU A 257 -5.33 -14.41 18.19
N THR A 258 -4.79 -14.91 17.07
CA THR A 258 -3.34 -15.06 16.89
C THR A 258 -2.64 -13.69 16.88
N LYS A 259 -3.23 -12.70 16.21
CA LYS A 259 -2.69 -11.33 16.15
C LYS A 259 -2.77 -10.64 17.51
N LYS A 260 -3.83 -10.87 18.30
CA LYS A 260 -3.95 -10.45 19.70
C LYS A 260 -2.75 -10.92 20.52
N GLN A 261 -2.46 -12.22 20.49
CA GLN A 261 -1.33 -12.83 21.22
C GLN A 261 0.01 -12.22 20.82
N PHE A 262 0.20 -11.85 19.55
CA PHE A 262 1.41 -11.17 19.09
C PHE A 262 1.53 -9.74 19.65
N VAL A 263 0.45 -8.95 19.67
CA VAL A 263 0.48 -7.61 20.30
C VAL A 263 0.70 -7.72 21.81
N GLU A 264 0.02 -8.67 22.47
CA GLU A 264 0.03 -8.87 23.92
C GLU A 264 1.43 -9.23 24.46
N ARG A 265 2.23 -9.95 23.66
CA ARG A 265 3.66 -10.20 23.94
C ARG A 265 4.48 -8.93 24.13
N TYR A 266 4.12 -7.82 23.47
CA TYR A 266 4.87 -6.56 23.50
C TYR A 266 4.15 -5.42 24.26
N LEU A 267 2.82 -5.50 24.38
CA LEU A 267 1.93 -4.55 25.08
C LEU A 267 0.95 -5.30 26.01
N PRO A 268 1.43 -5.96 27.08
CA PRO A 268 0.57 -6.71 28.00
C PRO A 268 -0.47 -5.80 28.66
N GLY A 269 -1.72 -6.25 28.71
CA GLY A 269 -2.85 -5.54 29.33
C GLY A 269 -3.49 -4.42 28.51
N VAL A 270 -2.89 -3.98 27.39
CA VAL A 270 -3.44 -2.90 26.55
C VAL A 270 -4.37 -3.43 25.45
N VAL A 271 -4.19 -4.69 25.03
CA VAL A 271 -4.85 -5.24 23.83
C VAL A 271 -6.35 -5.41 23.99
N ASP A 272 -6.82 -5.77 25.19
CA ASP A 272 -8.26 -5.91 25.46
C ASP A 272 -8.99 -4.56 25.45
N GLU A 273 -8.32 -3.47 25.87
CA GLU A 273 -8.87 -2.12 25.76
C GLU A 273 -8.97 -1.70 24.28
N LEU A 274 -7.93 -1.96 23.49
CA LEU A 274 -7.92 -1.67 22.05
C LEU A 274 -9.01 -2.45 21.29
N LEU A 275 -9.22 -3.72 21.61
CA LEU A 275 -10.29 -4.53 21.00
C LEU A 275 -11.68 -4.03 21.40
N LYS A 276 -11.87 -3.67 22.67
CA LYS A 276 -13.13 -3.10 23.16
C LYS A 276 -13.46 -1.76 22.48
N ASP A 277 -12.46 -0.90 22.27
CA ASP A 277 -12.62 0.34 21.52
C ASP A 277 -12.95 0.07 20.04
N LEU A 278 -12.31 -0.93 19.41
CA LEU A 278 -12.60 -1.35 18.04
C LEU A 278 -14.06 -1.81 17.87
N ASP A 279 -14.57 -2.64 18.80
CA ASP A 279 -15.97 -3.10 18.82
C ASP A 279 -16.97 -1.97 19.10
N THR A 280 -16.60 -1.02 19.96
CA THR A 280 -17.46 0.10 20.37
C THR A 280 -17.61 1.15 19.27
N TYR A 281 -16.50 1.59 18.68
CA TYR A 281 -16.48 2.68 17.70
C TYR A 281 -16.57 2.21 16.25
N LYS A 282 -16.27 0.94 15.96
CA LYS A 282 -16.28 0.32 14.63
C LYS A 282 -15.66 1.22 13.54
N PRO A 283 -14.41 1.72 13.73
CA PRO A 283 -13.83 2.80 12.93
C PRO A 283 -13.77 2.54 11.42
N PHE A 284 -13.80 1.26 11.00
CA PHE A 284 -13.73 0.84 9.59
C PHE A 284 -15.07 0.40 8.97
N ALA A 285 -16.18 0.46 9.71
CA ALA A 285 -17.48 -0.09 9.26
C ALA A 285 -18.05 0.56 7.99
N GLY A 286 -17.64 1.80 7.65
CA GLY A 286 -18.01 2.48 6.42
C GLY A 286 -17.04 2.31 5.24
N VAL A 287 -15.93 1.58 5.43
CA VAL A 287 -14.86 1.40 4.41
C VAL A 287 -14.81 -0.04 3.88
N LEU A 288 -15.26 -1.02 4.68
CA LEU A 288 -15.32 -2.44 4.34
C LEU A 288 -16.70 -2.89 3.81
N SER A 289 -17.49 -1.95 3.26
CA SER A 289 -18.84 -2.17 2.70
C SER A 289 -18.84 -2.07 1.17
#